data_AF-A0A0F8XBN8-F1
#
_entry.id   AF-A0A0F8XBN8-F1
#
_cell.length_a   1.000
_cell.length_b   1.000
_cell.length_c   1.000
_cell.angle_alpha   90.00
_cell.angle_beta   90.00
_cell.angle_gamma   90.00
#
_symmetry.space_group_name_H-M   'P 1'
#
loop_
_entity.id
_entity.type
_entity.pdbx_description
1 polymer ?
#
loop_
_entity_poly.entity_id
_entity_poly.type
_entity_poly.pdbx_seq_one_letter_code
_entity_poly.pdbx_strand_id
1 'polypeptide(L)'
;MFPLAGFLFRLMARQRRHPGLEKNEALVPQKHPQFEPVHLQSSRPTTNDSDKKPPTMSSKVKAGQLWGKSKDDLSKQLEELKTELNQLRVQKITGGASSKTQRIHDVRKSIARVLTVINANQRSQLRLFYKNKKYTPLDLRPKLTRALRRRLTKHEATLKTERQRKKEIHFPQRKYAIKATHARNG
;
A
#
# COMPACT_ATOMS: atom_id res chain seq x y z
N MET A 1 -70.73 -11.67 -27.90
CA MET A 1 -71.05 -10.38 -28.52
C MET A 1 -70.04 -9.35 -28.04
N PHE A 2 -69.15 -8.90 -28.93
CA PHE A 2 -68.42 -7.63 -28.85
C PHE A 2 -69.43 -6.45 -29.06
N PRO A 3 -69.06 -5.14 -29.01
CA PRO A 3 -67.86 -4.45 -28.48
C PRO A 3 -68.22 -3.13 -27.73
N LEU A 4 -67.20 -2.33 -27.31
CA LEU A 4 -67.05 -0.85 -27.45
C LEU A 4 -66.07 -0.36 -26.35
N ALA A 5 -64.75 -0.23 -26.57
CA ALA A 5 -64.00 0.70 -27.43
C ALA A 5 -64.00 2.17 -26.95
N GLY A 6 -62.80 2.68 -26.65
CA GLY A 6 -62.48 4.11 -26.53
C GLY A 6 -61.72 4.43 -25.24
N PHE A 7 -60.60 5.14 -25.21
CA PHE A 7 -59.80 5.79 -26.24
C PHE A 7 -58.51 6.25 -25.53
N LEU A 8 -57.35 6.05 -26.15
CA LEU A 8 -56.20 6.98 -26.26
C LEU A 8 -55.82 7.87 -25.04
N PHE A 9 -54.57 8.06 -24.60
CA PHE A 9 -53.24 7.98 -25.23
C PHE A 9 -52.25 8.63 -24.20
N ARG A 10 -50.94 8.39 -24.36
CA ARG A 10 -49.79 9.13 -23.74
C ARG A 10 -49.40 8.67 -22.32
N LEU A 11 -48.17 8.23 -22.00
CA LEU A 11 -46.88 8.22 -22.71
C LEU A 11 -45.93 7.18 -22.05
N MET A 12 -45.12 6.58 -22.92
CA MET A 12 -44.14 5.52 -22.73
C MET A 12 -43.17 5.57 -21.52
N ALA A 13 -43.01 4.39 -20.92
CA ALA A 13 -41.75 3.64 -20.76
C ALA A 13 -40.42 4.43 -20.66
N ARG A 14 -39.80 4.38 -19.48
CA ARG A 14 -38.37 4.70 -19.30
C ARG A 14 -37.56 3.44 -19.02
N GLN A 15 -37.30 2.70 -20.09
CA GLN A 15 -36.27 1.65 -20.14
C GLN A 15 -34.87 2.29 -20.12
N ARG A 16 -33.92 1.53 -19.57
CA ARG A 16 -32.46 1.78 -19.55
C ARG A 16 -31.90 2.22 -20.91
N ARG A 17 -30.99 3.20 -20.90
CA ARG A 17 -29.87 3.30 -21.84
C ARG A 17 -28.63 3.84 -21.13
N HIS A 18 -27.53 3.10 -21.27
CA HIS A 18 -26.17 3.61 -21.13
C HIS A 18 -25.92 4.74 -22.12
N PRO A 19 -25.04 5.69 -21.79
CA PRO A 19 -24.17 6.25 -22.80
C PRO A 19 -22.70 6.14 -22.37
N GLY A 20 -21.96 5.30 -23.08
CA GLY A 20 -20.52 5.45 -23.26
C GLY A 20 -20.26 5.68 -24.75
N LEU A 21 -19.61 6.79 -25.08
CA LEU A 21 -18.82 7.09 -26.28
C LEU A 21 -18.32 8.54 -26.10
N GLU A 22 -17.06 8.66 -25.68
CA GLU A 22 -15.95 9.15 -26.52
C GLU A 22 -16.00 10.66 -26.78
N LYS A 23 -15.15 11.39 -26.04
CA LYS A 23 -14.33 12.47 -26.59
C LYS A 23 -12.98 12.44 -25.90
N ASN A 24 -11.99 11.90 -26.62
CA ASN A 24 -10.59 12.17 -26.38
C ASN A 24 -10.34 13.63 -26.78
N GLU A 25 -10.38 14.55 -25.83
CA GLU A 25 -9.78 15.87 -26.04
C GLU A 25 -8.28 15.75 -25.80
N ALA A 26 -7.56 15.79 -26.92
CA ALA A 26 -6.11 15.90 -26.94
C ALA A 26 -5.68 17.14 -26.15
N LEU A 27 -5.06 16.92 -25.00
CA LEU A 27 -4.30 17.95 -24.32
C LEU A 27 -3.07 18.25 -25.18
N VAL A 28 -3.12 19.36 -25.92
CA VAL A 28 -1.99 19.92 -26.65
C VAL A 28 -0.85 20.19 -25.66
N PRO A 29 0.35 19.60 -25.83
CA PRO A 29 1.50 20.01 -25.06
C PRO A 29 1.96 21.39 -25.55
N GLN A 30 1.79 22.40 -24.71
CA GLN A 30 2.47 23.69 -24.87
C GLN A 30 3.98 23.45 -24.89
N LYS A 31 4.62 23.69 -26.05
CA LYS A 31 6.08 23.72 -26.18
C LYS A 31 6.61 24.87 -25.32
N HIS A 32 7.18 24.53 -24.16
CA HIS A 32 8.05 25.44 -23.44
C HIS A 32 9.30 25.71 -24.30
N PRO A 33 9.74 26.98 -24.46
CA PRO A 33 10.96 27.30 -25.18
C PRO A 33 12.17 26.73 -24.44
N GLN A 34 12.99 25.98 -25.18
CA GLN A 34 14.30 25.50 -24.78
C GLN A 34 15.21 26.70 -24.52
N PHE A 35 15.53 26.96 -23.25
CA PHE A 35 16.73 27.71 -22.89
C PHE A 35 17.82 26.66 -22.66
N GLU A 36 18.83 26.64 -23.52
CA GLU A 36 20.04 25.85 -23.29
C GLU A 36 20.97 26.58 -22.31
N PRO A 37 21.25 26.03 -21.12
CA PRO A 37 22.36 26.50 -20.31
C PRO A 37 23.67 25.93 -20.88
N VAL A 38 24.54 26.86 -21.27
CA VAL A 38 25.91 26.67 -21.72
C VAL A 38 26.67 25.67 -20.84
N HIS A 39 27.24 24.66 -21.50
CA HIS A 39 28.11 23.62 -20.93
C HIS A 39 29.36 24.24 -20.30
N LEU A 40 29.39 24.36 -18.97
CA LEU A 40 30.60 24.64 -18.22
C LEU A 40 31.20 23.30 -17.76
N GLN A 41 32.27 22.86 -18.44
CA GLN A 41 33.05 21.68 -18.09
C GLN A 41 33.75 21.89 -16.75
N SER A 42 33.09 21.56 -15.64
CA SER A 42 33.77 21.25 -14.38
C SER A 42 33.93 19.73 -14.30
N SER A 43 35.14 19.25 -14.58
CA SER A 43 35.60 17.88 -14.36
C SER A 43 35.33 17.44 -12.91
N ARG A 44 34.23 16.70 -12.70
CA ARG A 44 34.07 15.90 -11.47
C ARG A 44 34.95 14.66 -11.59
N PRO A 45 35.79 14.34 -10.59
CA PRO A 45 36.51 13.08 -10.59
C PRO A 45 35.48 11.95 -10.54
N THR A 46 35.46 11.11 -11.57
CA THR A 46 34.85 9.80 -11.50
C THR A 46 35.66 9.02 -10.47
N THR A 47 35.17 8.93 -9.23
CA THR A 47 35.67 7.91 -8.32
C THR A 47 35.37 6.58 -8.98
N ASN A 48 36.42 5.94 -9.48
CA ASN A 48 36.40 4.58 -9.96
C ASN A 48 35.82 3.70 -8.85
N ASP A 49 34.54 3.36 -8.97
CA ASP A 49 33.85 2.40 -8.11
C ASP A 49 34.27 0.99 -8.55
N SER A 50 35.57 0.71 -8.44
CA SER A 50 36.20 -0.58 -8.73
C SER A 50 36.20 -1.52 -7.52
N ASP A 51 35.56 -1.14 -6.41
CA ASP A 51 35.33 -2.01 -5.24
C ASP A 51 34.03 -2.82 -5.32
N LYS A 52 33.50 -3.04 -6.52
CA LYS A 52 32.55 -4.15 -6.72
C LYS A 52 33.35 -5.45 -6.76
N LYS A 53 33.60 -5.98 -5.55
CA LYS A 53 33.93 -7.39 -5.33
C LYS A 53 33.14 -8.24 -6.34
N PRO A 54 33.79 -9.08 -7.16
CA PRO A 54 33.10 -9.87 -8.16
C PRO A 54 31.96 -10.63 -7.47
N PRO A 55 30.76 -10.73 -8.07
CA PRO A 55 29.67 -11.48 -7.47
C PRO A 55 30.17 -12.90 -7.28
N THR A 56 30.54 -13.23 -6.05
CA THR A 56 30.85 -14.60 -5.65
C THR A 56 29.65 -15.41 -6.08
N MET A 57 29.88 -16.45 -6.88
CA MET A 57 28.87 -17.39 -7.41
C MET A 57 28.22 -18.21 -6.27
N SER A 58 27.74 -17.54 -5.23
CA SER A 58 26.91 -18.08 -4.17
C SER A 58 25.51 -17.54 -4.40
N SER A 59 24.65 -18.45 -4.82
CA SER A 59 23.24 -18.29 -5.19
C SER A 59 22.36 -17.82 -4.01
N LYS A 60 22.67 -16.65 -3.44
CA LYS A 60 21.89 -16.02 -2.39
C LYS A 60 20.60 -15.48 -3.01
N VAL A 61 19.48 -16.08 -2.64
CA VAL A 61 18.15 -15.68 -3.14
C VAL A 61 17.87 -14.22 -2.76
N LYS A 62 17.76 -13.33 -3.76
CA LYS A 62 17.44 -11.92 -3.53
C LYS A 62 15.93 -11.74 -3.41
N ALA A 63 15.48 -11.04 -2.39
CA ALA A 63 14.05 -10.86 -2.13
C ALA A 63 13.33 -10.12 -3.28
N GLY A 64 13.98 -9.13 -3.91
CA GLY A 64 13.40 -8.39 -5.05
C GLY A 64 13.04 -9.28 -6.24
N GLN A 65 13.77 -10.38 -6.46
CA GLN A 65 13.52 -11.33 -7.56
C GLN A 65 12.35 -12.29 -7.28
N LEU A 66 11.88 -12.37 -6.03
CA LEU A 66 10.83 -13.32 -5.64
C LEU A 66 9.42 -12.77 -5.84
N TRP A 67 9.25 -11.43 -5.81
CA TRP A 67 7.92 -10.80 -5.89
C TRP A 67 7.22 -11.00 -7.23
N GLY A 68 7.98 -11.15 -8.32
CA GLY A 68 7.44 -11.39 -9.67
C GLY A 68 7.18 -12.85 -10.03
N LYS A 69 7.50 -13.80 -9.14
CA LYS A 69 7.33 -15.24 -9.40
C LYS A 69 5.94 -15.74 -9.01
N SER A 70 5.47 -16.80 -9.66
CA SER A 70 4.20 -17.43 -9.31
C SER A 70 4.29 -18.16 -7.95
N LYS A 71 3.14 -18.42 -7.32
CA LYS A 71 3.06 -19.17 -6.06
C LYS A 71 3.66 -20.58 -6.21
N ASP A 72 3.43 -21.21 -7.34
CA ASP A 72 3.86 -22.59 -7.60
C ASP A 72 5.38 -22.63 -7.78
N ASP A 73 5.96 -21.65 -8.48
CA ASP A 73 7.42 -21.54 -8.63
C ASP A 73 8.11 -21.26 -7.28
N LEU A 74 7.52 -20.40 -6.45
CA LEU A 74 8.03 -20.14 -5.10
C LEU A 74 7.95 -21.39 -4.21
N SER A 75 6.91 -22.22 -4.39
CA SER A 75 6.75 -23.46 -3.64
C SER A 75 7.75 -24.54 -4.08
N LYS A 76 8.01 -24.66 -5.38
CA LYS A 76 9.07 -25.55 -5.91
C LYS A 76 10.45 -25.12 -5.40
N GLN A 77 10.78 -23.83 -5.53
CA GLN A 77 12.04 -23.28 -5.04
C GLN A 77 12.20 -23.47 -3.52
N LEU A 78 11.10 -23.43 -2.76
CA LEU A 78 11.12 -23.69 -1.31
C LEU A 78 11.48 -25.15 -1.00
N GLU A 79 10.92 -26.12 -1.74
CA GLU A 79 11.21 -27.54 -1.53
C GLU A 79 12.66 -27.89 -1.92
N GLU A 80 13.17 -27.33 -3.02
CA GLU A 80 14.58 -27.48 -3.41
C GLU A 80 15.54 -26.95 -2.34
N LEU A 81 15.25 -25.79 -1.73
CA LEU A 81 16.08 -25.24 -0.66
C LEU A 81 16.01 -26.07 0.63
N LYS A 82 14.87 -26.71 0.91
CA LYS A 82 14.72 -27.61 2.07
C LYS A 82 15.50 -28.90 1.88
N THR A 83 15.48 -29.49 0.68
CA THR A 83 16.27 -30.70 0.39
C THR A 83 17.76 -30.41 0.44
N GLU A 84 18.23 -29.29 -0.14
CA GLU A 84 19.62 -28.83 -0.03
C GLU A 84 20.02 -28.66 1.44
N LEU A 85 19.17 -28.02 2.25
CA LEU A 85 19.44 -27.81 3.68
C LEU A 85 19.56 -29.14 4.44
N ASN A 86 18.71 -30.12 4.16
CA ASN A 86 18.77 -31.43 4.80
C ASN A 86 20.06 -32.19 4.39
N GLN A 87 20.43 -32.15 3.12
CA GLN A 87 21.69 -32.73 2.64
C GLN A 87 22.90 -32.11 3.33
N LEU A 88 22.95 -30.77 3.44
CA LEU A 88 24.04 -30.06 4.12
C LEU A 88 24.11 -30.38 5.62
N ARG A 89 22.96 -30.63 6.27
CA ARG A 89 22.93 -31.06 7.67
C ARG A 89 23.50 -32.45 7.87
N VAL A 90 23.17 -33.40 6.99
CA VAL A 90 23.74 -34.75 7.02
C VAL A 90 25.25 -34.69 6.79
N GLN A 91 25.70 -33.94 5.77
CA GLN A 91 27.13 -33.75 5.48
C GLN A 91 27.91 -33.13 6.64
N LYS A 92 27.28 -32.22 7.40
CA LYS A 92 27.88 -31.65 8.61
C LYS A 92 28.13 -32.73 9.67
N ILE A 93 27.20 -33.68 9.84
CA ILE A 93 27.31 -34.75 10.83
C ILE A 93 28.40 -35.74 10.43
N THR A 94 28.48 -36.09 9.15
CA THR A 94 29.47 -37.05 8.62
C THR A 94 30.89 -36.47 8.49
N GLY A 95 31.15 -35.27 9.03
CA GLY A 95 32.49 -34.64 9.02
C GLY A 95 32.93 -34.05 7.67
N GLY A 96 32.00 -33.60 6.82
CA GLY A 96 32.32 -33.01 5.51
C GLY A 96 33.06 -31.67 5.58
N ALA A 97 33.60 -31.23 4.43
CA ALA A 97 34.39 -30.00 4.30
C ALA A 97 33.68 -28.73 4.84
N SER A 98 34.40 -27.93 5.63
CA SER A 98 33.89 -26.73 6.32
C SER A 98 33.24 -25.69 5.40
N SER A 99 33.78 -25.50 4.18
CA SER A 99 33.28 -24.54 3.20
C SER A 99 31.86 -24.87 2.69
N LYS A 100 31.50 -26.16 2.60
CA LYS A 100 30.13 -26.59 2.23
C LYS A 100 29.15 -26.39 3.40
N THR A 101 29.61 -26.57 4.63
CA THR A 101 28.79 -26.42 5.85
C THR A 101 28.43 -24.96 6.15
N GLN A 102 29.29 -23.99 5.81
CA GLN A 102 29.01 -22.55 5.99
C GLN A 102 27.76 -22.10 5.20
N ARG A 103 27.45 -22.78 4.09
CA ARG A 103 26.28 -22.53 3.23
C ARG A 103 24.94 -22.79 3.94
N ILE A 104 24.91 -23.57 5.02
CA ILE A 104 23.70 -23.84 5.83
C ILE A 104 23.04 -22.54 6.28
N HIS A 105 23.85 -21.57 6.74
CA HIS A 105 23.34 -20.28 7.19
C HIS A 105 22.64 -19.52 6.07
N ASP A 106 23.20 -19.53 4.86
CA ASP A 106 22.67 -18.80 3.72
C ASP A 106 21.42 -19.44 3.13
N VAL A 107 21.36 -20.78 3.11
CA VAL A 107 20.16 -21.53 2.70
C VAL A 107 19.01 -21.28 3.70
N ARG A 108 19.27 -21.31 5.01
CA ARG A 108 18.26 -20.94 6.04
C ARG A 108 17.68 -19.56 5.82
N LYS A 109 18.55 -18.57 5.56
CA LYS A 109 18.12 -17.19 5.26
C LYS A 109 17.34 -17.11 3.95
N SER A 110 17.70 -17.93 2.95
CA SER A 110 16.99 -17.97 1.66
C SER A 110 15.59 -18.58 1.79
N ILE A 111 15.43 -19.68 2.55
CA ILE A 111 14.12 -20.26 2.91
C ILE A 111 13.24 -19.22 3.61
N ALA A 112 13.80 -18.50 4.59
CA ALA A 112 13.06 -17.47 5.31
C ALA A 112 12.57 -16.35 4.39
N ARG A 113 13.37 -15.92 3.41
CA ARG A 113 12.96 -14.91 2.41
C ARG A 113 11.82 -15.41 1.53
N VAL A 114 11.89 -16.65 1.04
CA VAL A 114 10.82 -17.25 0.21
C VAL A 114 9.51 -17.35 1.00
N LEU A 115 9.55 -17.88 2.22
CA LEU A 115 8.37 -17.95 3.10
C LEU A 115 7.79 -16.57 3.41
N THR A 116 8.64 -15.57 3.61
CA THR A 116 8.20 -14.19 3.86
C THR A 116 7.40 -13.63 2.68
N VAL A 117 7.87 -13.83 1.44
CA VAL A 117 7.17 -13.35 0.24
C VAL A 117 5.87 -14.12 0.02
N ILE A 118 5.85 -15.45 0.19
CA ILE A 118 4.63 -16.26 0.12
C ILE A 118 3.58 -15.75 1.12
N ASN A 119 3.97 -15.57 2.39
CA ASN A 119 3.07 -15.11 3.45
C ASN A 119 2.59 -13.67 3.24
N ALA A 120 3.47 -12.79 2.75
CA ALA A 120 3.11 -11.41 2.41
C ALA A 120 2.07 -11.37 1.29
N ASN A 121 2.28 -12.14 0.22
CA ASN A 121 1.36 -12.24 -0.92
C ASN A 121 0.01 -12.82 -0.48
N GLN A 122 0.02 -13.92 0.28
CA GLN A 122 -1.22 -14.50 0.85
C GLN A 122 -1.97 -13.51 1.72
N ARG A 123 -1.30 -12.82 2.65
CA ARG A 123 -1.95 -11.83 3.51
C ARG A 123 -2.48 -10.63 2.71
N SER A 124 -1.78 -10.21 1.65
CA SER A 124 -2.25 -9.14 0.75
C SER A 124 -3.55 -9.53 0.02
N GLN A 125 -3.61 -10.76 -0.50
CA GLN A 125 -4.80 -11.30 -1.18
C GLN A 125 -5.98 -11.44 -0.20
N LEU A 126 -5.73 -11.91 1.02
CA LEU A 126 -6.76 -11.99 2.07
C LEU A 126 -7.27 -10.60 2.45
N ARG A 127 -6.40 -9.58 2.54
CA ARG A 127 -6.82 -8.19 2.78
C ARG A 127 -7.70 -7.64 1.66
N LEU A 128 -7.41 -7.98 0.41
CA LEU A 128 -8.25 -7.62 -0.74
C LEU A 128 -9.62 -8.32 -0.64
N PHE A 129 -9.64 -9.62 -0.33
CA PHE A 129 -10.87 -10.40 -0.21
C PHE A 129 -11.77 -9.94 0.96
N TYR A 130 -11.19 -9.55 2.09
CA TYR A 130 -11.92 -9.05 3.27
C TYR A 130 -12.12 -7.53 3.28
N LYS A 131 -11.72 -6.83 2.22
CA LYS A 131 -11.90 -5.38 2.12
C LYS A 131 -13.38 -5.03 2.25
N ASN A 132 -13.70 -4.05 3.08
CA ASN A 132 -15.05 -3.54 3.36
C ASN A 132 -16.05 -4.55 3.98
N LYS A 133 -15.63 -5.79 4.28
CA LYS A 133 -16.49 -6.73 5.00
C LYS A 133 -16.54 -6.36 6.48
N LYS A 134 -17.74 -6.39 7.07
CA LYS A 134 -17.96 -6.07 8.49
C LYS A 134 -17.12 -6.97 9.42
N TYR A 135 -17.05 -8.26 9.11
CA TYR A 135 -16.33 -9.23 9.92
C TYR A 135 -15.01 -9.62 9.25
N THR A 136 -13.92 -9.20 9.88
CA THR A 136 -12.56 -9.58 9.50
C THR A 136 -11.96 -10.53 10.54
N PRO A 137 -11.13 -11.49 10.10
CA PRO A 137 -10.42 -12.40 11.01
C PRO A 137 -9.46 -11.61 11.90
N LEU A 138 -9.22 -12.10 13.13
CA LEU A 138 -8.43 -11.40 14.15
C LEU A 138 -7.01 -11.06 13.67
N ASP A 139 -6.41 -11.90 12.83
CA ASP A 139 -5.06 -11.71 12.29
C ASP A 139 -4.93 -10.48 11.36
N LEU A 140 -6.01 -10.14 10.64
CA LEU A 140 -6.02 -9.01 9.71
C LEU A 140 -6.44 -7.70 10.36
N ARG A 141 -6.93 -7.74 11.61
CA ARG A 141 -7.37 -6.55 12.33
C ARG A 141 -6.17 -5.66 12.69
N PRO A 142 -6.35 -4.33 12.73
CA PRO A 142 -5.29 -3.44 13.17
C PRO A 142 -4.90 -3.76 14.62
N LYS A 143 -3.59 -3.85 14.88
CA LYS A 143 -3.05 -4.07 16.22
C LYS A 143 -3.03 -2.73 16.98
N LEU A 144 -4.07 -2.50 17.77
CA LEU A 144 -4.18 -1.33 18.66
C LEU A 144 -4.20 -1.78 20.13
N THR A 145 -3.93 -0.85 21.05
CA THR A 145 -4.08 -1.13 22.48
C THR A 145 -5.54 -1.41 22.82
N ARG A 146 -5.78 -2.15 23.92
CA ARG A 146 -7.15 -2.46 24.39
C ARG A 146 -7.96 -1.20 24.64
N ALA A 147 -7.37 -0.17 25.25
CA ALA A 147 -8.02 1.12 25.48
C ALA A 147 -8.45 1.80 24.17
N LEU A 148 -7.57 1.83 23.16
CA LEU A 148 -7.88 2.41 21.85
C LEU A 148 -8.96 1.66 21.06
N ARG A 149 -9.14 0.35 21.31
CA ARG A 149 -10.25 -0.42 20.69
C ARG A 149 -11.60 -0.19 21.36
N ARG A 150 -11.61 0.23 22.63
CA ARG A 150 -12.82 0.40 23.44
C ARG A 150 -13.32 1.85 23.50
N ARG A 151 -12.47 2.83 23.18
CA ARG A 151 -12.89 4.23 23.11
C ARG A 151 -13.93 4.44 22.01
N LEU A 152 -14.72 5.50 22.17
CA LEU A 152 -15.64 5.97 21.13
C LEU A 152 -14.91 6.33 19.84
N THR A 153 -15.60 6.19 18.71
CA THR A 153 -15.13 6.70 17.42
C THR A 153 -15.07 8.22 17.45
N LYS A 154 -14.24 8.82 16.59
CA LYS A 154 -14.13 10.29 16.49
C LYS A 154 -15.50 10.92 16.21
N HIS A 155 -16.29 10.31 15.34
CA HIS A 155 -17.64 10.75 15.01
C HIS A 155 -18.54 10.78 16.25
N GLU A 156 -18.63 9.65 16.98
CA GLU A 156 -19.43 9.54 18.21
C GLU A 156 -18.99 10.55 19.27
N ALA A 157 -17.68 10.72 19.47
CA ALA A 157 -17.14 11.68 20.43
C ALA A 157 -17.43 13.15 20.05
N THR A 158 -17.59 13.43 18.76
CA THR A 158 -17.92 14.77 18.26
C THR A 158 -19.42 15.02 18.10
N LEU A 159 -20.28 14.03 18.33
CA LEU A 159 -21.72 14.22 18.23
C LEU A 159 -22.17 15.27 19.25
N LYS A 160 -22.81 16.32 18.75
CA LYS A 160 -23.40 17.39 19.56
C LYS A 160 -24.90 17.32 19.43
N THR A 161 -25.60 17.65 20.50
CA THR A 161 -27.05 17.81 20.45
C THR A 161 -27.42 18.99 19.54
N GLU A 162 -28.60 18.95 18.92
CA GLU A 162 -29.08 20.07 18.08
C GLU A 162 -29.14 21.39 18.86
N ARG A 163 -29.45 21.32 20.16
CA ARG A 163 -29.42 22.48 21.06
C ARG A 163 -28.02 23.08 21.17
N GLN A 164 -27.00 22.24 21.39
CA GLN A 164 -25.62 22.69 21.50
C GLN A 164 -25.09 23.22 20.16
N ARG A 165 -25.38 22.53 19.05
CA ARG A 165 -25.03 22.98 17.69
C ARG A 165 -25.59 24.37 17.41
N LYS A 166 -26.88 24.61 17.69
CA LYS A 166 -27.48 25.94 17.56
C LYS A 166 -26.75 26.96 18.42
N LYS A 167 -26.49 26.68 19.70
CA LYS A 167 -25.76 27.61 20.58
C LYS A 167 -24.39 28.01 20.01
N GLU A 168 -23.63 27.04 19.50
CA GLU A 168 -22.30 27.28 18.94
C GLU A 168 -22.35 28.10 17.64
N ILE A 169 -23.36 27.88 16.79
CA ILE A 169 -23.57 28.69 15.57
C ILE A 169 -23.88 30.15 15.94
N HIS A 170 -24.76 30.37 16.92
CA HIS A 170 -25.19 31.72 17.29
C HIS A 170 -24.13 32.47 18.11
N PHE A 171 -23.36 31.78 18.95
CA PHE A 171 -22.37 32.38 19.86
C PHE A 171 -20.98 31.74 19.69
N PRO A 172 -20.29 32.00 18.56
CA PRO A 172 -18.92 31.51 18.37
C PRO A 172 -17.94 32.25 19.29
N GLN A 173 -16.88 31.56 19.73
CA GLN A 173 -15.81 32.19 20.48
C GLN A 173 -15.04 33.17 19.58
N ARG A 174 -15.19 34.47 19.83
CA ARG A 174 -14.52 35.53 19.06
C ARG A 174 -13.17 35.84 19.71
N LYS A 175 -12.14 36.02 18.89
CA LYS A 175 -10.85 36.54 19.33
C LYS A 175 -10.93 38.07 19.36
N TYR A 176 -10.57 38.68 20.48
CA TYR A 176 -10.49 40.12 20.64
C TYR A 176 -9.26 40.49 21.47
N ALA A 177 -8.79 41.71 21.32
CA ALA A 177 -7.71 42.29 22.12
C ALA A 177 -8.15 43.66 22.64
N ILE A 178 -7.72 44.01 23.85
CA ILE A 178 -8.02 45.31 24.45
C ILE A 178 -6.79 46.19 24.23
N LYS A 179 -7.02 47.41 23.75
CA LYS A 179 -5.96 48.39 23.58
C LYS A 179 -5.46 48.83 24.96
N ALA A 180 -4.15 48.75 25.20
CA ALA A 180 -3.56 49.23 26.44
C ALA A 180 -3.72 50.76 26.54
N THR A 181 -4.48 51.23 27.53
CA THR A 181 -4.54 52.64 27.90
C THR A 181 -3.58 52.86 29.07
N HIS A 182 -2.47 53.57 28.83
CA HIS A 182 -1.60 54.03 29.92
C HIS A 182 -2.36 55.12 30.68
N ALA A 183 -2.76 54.85 31.93
CA ALA A 183 -3.27 55.89 32.82
C ALA A 183 -2.09 56.77 33.25
N ARG A 184 -2.11 58.05 32.88
CA ARG A 184 -1.23 59.04 33.51
C ARG A 184 -1.74 59.25 34.93
N ASN A 185 -1.11 58.61 35.90
CA ASN A 185 -1.30 58.92 37.31
C ASN A 185 -0.79 60.34 37.51
N GLY A 186 -1.70 61.27 37.78
CA GLY A 186 -1.42 62.63 38.23
C GLY A 186 -1.36 62.67 39.75
#